data_AF-A0A5C7N8D9-F1
#
_entry.id   AF-A0A5C7N8D9-F1
#
_cell.length_a   1.000
_cell.length_b   1.000
_cell.length_c   1.000
_cell.angle_alpha   90.00
_cell.angle_beta   90.00
_cell.angle_gamma   90.00
#
_symmetry.space_group_name_H-M   'P 1'
#
loop_
_entity.id
_entity.type
_entity.pdbx_description
1 polymer ?
#
loop_
_entity_poly.entity_id
_entity_poly.type
_entity_poly.pdbx_seq_one_letter_code
_entity_poly.pdbx_strand_id
1 'polypeptide(L)'
;EPTAALGVAQTEQVLSLVERLAENGLGVVLISHNINDVMRVADNIACLYLGRLAAQVPASSMSNSQVVELITTGRTGDIGLRPEVAANSDAIDPTTGA
;
A
#
# COMPACT_ATOMS: atom_id res chain seq x y z
N GLU A 1 9.98 -4.03 -3.31
CA GLU A 1 10.24 -2.58 -3.26
C GLU A 1 11.48 -2.24 -4.09
N PRO A 2 11.34 -1.45 -5.17
CA PRO A 2 12.43 -1.24 -6.14
C PRO A 2 13.38 -0.09 -5.81
N THR A 3 13.03 0.82 -4.89
CA THR A 3 13.82 2.05 -4.59
C THR A 3 14.62 1.96 -3.28
N ALA A 4 14.51 0.86 -2.52
CA ALA A 4 15.03 0.75 -1.15
C ALA A 4 16.55 0.96 -0.98
N ALA A 5 17.35 0.73 -2.02
CA ALA A 5 18.82 0.86 -1.98
C ALA A 5 19.35 1.95 -2.93
N LEU A 6 18.47 2.80 -3.45
CA LEU A 6 18.80 3.79 -4.46
C LEU A 6 19.02 5.17 -3.83
N GLY A 7 19.97 5.93 -4.41
CA GLY A 7 20.09 7.35 -4.12
C GLY A 7 18.98 8.15 -4.81
N VAL A 8 18.85 9.44 -4.45
CA VAL A 8 17.77 10.32 -4.94
C VAL A 8 17.64 10.30 -6.47
N ALA A 9 18.76 10.43 -7.19
CA ALA A 9 18.77 10.44 -8.66
C ALA A 9 18.34 9.10 -9.26
N GLN A 10 18.76 7.98 -8.67
CA GLN A 10 18.36 6.65 -9.14
C GLN A 10 16.89 6.35 -8.82
N THR A 11 16.38 6.79 -7.68
CA THR A 11 14.96 6.73 -7.34
C THR A 11 14.11 7.48 -8.37
N GLU A 12 14.51 8.71 -8.72
CA GLU A 12 13.83 9.51 -9.74
C GLU A 12 13.76 8.77 -11.10
N GLN A 13 14.85 8.10 -11.50
CA GLN A 13 14.89 7.32 -12.74
C GLN A 13 13.90 6.14 -12.72
N VAL A 14 13.80 5.43 -11.59
CA VAL A 14 12.84 4.33 -11.43
C VAL A 14 11.40 4.84 -11.48
N LEU A 15 11.08 5.90 -10.75
CA LEU A 15 9.73 6.46 -10.73
C LEU A 15 9.33 7.01 -12.11
N SER A 16 10.25 7.65 -12.82
CA SER A 16 10.01 8.12 -14.19
C SER A 16 9.80 6.97 -15.18
N LEU A 17 10.46 5.81 -14.96
CA LEU A 17 10.20 4.61 -15.77
C LEU A 17 8.80 4.06 -15.49
N VAL A 18 8.37 4.03 -14.23
CA VAL A 18 7.01 3.61 -13.84
C VAL A 18 5.95 4.46 -14.55
N GLU A 19 6.09 5.78 -14.52
CA GLU A 19 5.19 6.72 -15.21
C GLU A 19 5.13 6.44 -16.71
N ARG A 20 6.29 6.33 -17.37
CA ARG A 20 6.35 6.03 -18.80
C ARG A 20 5.71 4.70 -19.16
N LEU A 21 5.85 3.66 -18.33
CA LEU A 21 5.19 2.38 -18.57
C LEU A 21 3.67 2.53 -18.49
N ALA A 22 3.16 3.25 -17.49
CA ALA A 22 1.74 3.55 -17.35
C ALA A 22 1.18 4.36 -18.53
N GLU A 23 1.91 5.39 -18.99
CA GLU A 23 1.55 6.19 -20.17
C GLU A 23 1.45 5.36 -21.46
N ASN A 24 2.19 4.26 -21.56
CA ASN A 24 2.11 3.30 -22.67
C ASN A 24 0.94 2.29 -22.52
N GLY A 25 0.04 2.51 -21.57
CA GLY A 25 -1.14 1.67 -21.33
C GLY A 25 -0.85 0.38 -20.57
N LEU A 26 0.32 0.28 -19.91
CA LEU A 26 0.67 -0.90 -19.11
C LEU A 26 0.24 -0.72 -17.65
N GLY A 27 -0.34 -1.77 -17.07
CA GLY A 27 -0.58 -1.82 -15.63
C GLY A 27 0.73 -2.02 -14.87
N VAL A 28 1.03 -1.13 -13.92
CA VAL A 28 2.24 -1.21 -13.08
C VAL A 28 1.83 -1.35 -11.62
N VAL A 29 2.43 -2.33 -10.93
CA VAL A 29 2.26 -2.51 -9.48
C VAL A 29 3.57 -2.14 -8.80
N LEU A 30 3.57 -1.03 -8.06
CA LEU A 30 4.70 -0.58 -7.26
C LEU A 30 4.47 -0.89 -5.79
N ILE A 31 5.41 -1.60 -5.17
CA ILE A 31 5.44 -1.82 -3.71
C ILE A 31 6.48 -0.89 -3.12
N SER A 32 6.09 -0.02 -2.18
CA SER A 32 6.98 0.93 -1.52
C SER A 32 6.52 1.19 -0.09
N HIS A 33 7.45 1.36 0.84
CA HIS A 33 7.16 1.92 2.16
C HIS A 33 7.41 3.42 2.23
N ASN A 34 7.95 4.03 1.17
CA ASN A 34 8.12 5.47 1.03
C ASN A 34 6.87 6.09 0.39
N ILE A 35 6.09 6.80 1.21
CA ILE A 35 4.81 7.38 0.80
C ILE A 35 5.00 8.49 -0.23
N ASN A 36 6.11 9.24 -0.18
CA ASN A 36 6.36 10.29 -1.17
C ASN A 36 6.51 9.70 -2.59
N ASP A 37 7.17 8.54 -2.69
CA ASP A 37 7.33 7.84 -3.96
C ASP A 37 5.99 7.30 -4.47
N VAL A 38 5.17 6.73 -3.58
CA VAL A 38 3.83 6.23 -3.92
C VAL A 38 2.95 7.37 -4.43
N MET A 39 2.89 8.48 -3.70
CA MET A 39 2.04 9.62 -4.03
C MET A 39 2.46 10.34 -5.31
N ARG A 40 3.73 10.19 -5.74
CA ARG A 40 4.23 10.74 -7.01
C ARG A 40 3.64 10.01 -8.22
N VAL A 41 3.50 8.68 -8.17
CA VAL A 41 3.26 7.84 -9.36
C VAL A 41 1.95 7.04 -9.35
N ALA A 42 1.28 6.93 -8.21
CA ALA A 42 0.12 6.03 -8.09
C ALA A 42 -1.19 6.71 -8.47
N ASP A 43 -2.02 6.03 -9.27
CA ASP A 43 -3.44 6.38 -9.43
C ASP A 43 -4.30 5.83 -8.29
N ASN A 44 -3.96 4.63 -7.82
CA ASN A 44 -4.66 3.90 -6.75
C ASN A 44 -3.65 3.38 -5.73
N ILE A 45 -4.01 3.44 -4.45
CA ILE A 45 -3.19 3.00 -3.33
C ILE A 45 -3.91 1.86 -2.61
N ALA A 46 -3.20 0.74 -2.45
CA ALA A 46 -3.61 -0.39 -1.62
C ALA A 46 -2.72 -0.43 -0.37
N CYS A 47 -3.30 -0.15 0.80
CA CYS A 47 -2.61 -0.19 2.07
C CYS A 47 -2.79 -1.55 2.74
N LEU A 48 -1.69 -2.18 3.15
CA LEU A 48 -1.72 -3.41 3.92
C LEU A 48 -1.34 -3.15 5.37
N TYR A 49 -2.02 -3.83 6.30
CA TYR A 49 -1.69 -3.87 7.71
C TYR A 49 -1.74 -5.31 8.21
N LEU A 50 -0.63 -5.79 8.79
CA LEU A 50 -0.49 -7.18 9.28
C LEU A 50 -0.94 -8.25 8.25
N GLY A 51 -0.55 -8.06 6.99
CA GLY A 51 -0.88 -8.99 5.90
C GLY A 51 -2.32 -8.88 5.37
N ARG A 52 -3.12 -7.93 5.87
CA ARG A 52 -4.49 -7.69 5.41
C ARG A 52 -4.60 -6.40 4.62
N LEU A 53 -5.41 -6.40 3.58
CA LEU A 53 -5.75 -5.18 2.84
C LEU A 53 -6.63 -4.28 3.73
N ALA A 54 -6.04 -3.21 4.25
CA ALA A 54 -6.72 -2.25 5.10
C ALA A 54 -7.61 -1.31 4.29
N ALA A 55 -7.11 -0.82 3.16
CA ALA A 55 -7.88 0.04 2.26
C ALA A 55 -7.35 -0.07 0.83
N GLN A 56 -8.23 0.17 -0.14
CA GLN A 56 -7.88 0.40 -1.53
C GLN A 56 -8.66 1.62 -2.04
N VAL A 57 -7.95 2.69 -2.40
CA VAL A 57 -8.54 4.00 -2.66
C VAL A 57 -7.77 4.75 -3.75
N PRO A 58 -8.40 5.72 -4.45
CA PRO A 58 -7.67 6.61 -5.36
C PRO A 58 -6.61 7.41 -4.59
N ALA A 59 -5.42 7.56 -5.16
CA ALA A 59 -4.34 8.33 -4.54
C ALA A 59 -4.77 9.79 -4.27
N SER A 60 -5.57 10.37 -5.18
CA SER A 60 -6.13 11.72 -5.06
C SER A 60 -7.06 11.93 -3.86
N SER A 61 -7.54 10.85 -3.23
CA SER A 61 -8.43 10.91 -2.06
C SER A 61 -7.70 10.83 -0.72
N MET A 62 -6.37 10.67 -0.74
CA MET A 62 -5.55 10.42 0.46
C MET A 62 -4.49 11.50 0.65
N SER A 63 -4.20 11.81 1.90
CA SER A 63 -2.99 12.52 2.29
C SER A 63 -1.88 11.53 2.70
N ASN A 64 -0.63 12.00 2.70
CA ASN A 64 0.50 11.18 3.14
C ASN A 64 0.31 10.66 4.58
N SER A 65 -0.23 11.49 5.48
CA SER A 65 -0.45 11.08 6.87
C SER A 65 -1.52 10.00 7.00
N GLN A 66 -2.59 10.06 6.19
CA GLN A 66 -3.63 9.02 6.17
C GLN A 66 -3.09 7.67 5.68
N VAL A 67 -2.24 7.69 4.65
CA VAL A 67 -1.57 6.47 4.16
C VAL A 67 -0.66 5.87 5.23
N VAL A 68 0.13 6.71 5.91
CA VAL A 68 0.98 6.27 7.04
C VAL A 68 0.14 5.66 8.16
N GLU A 69 -0.98 6.29 8.53
CA GLU A 69 -1.87 5.77 9.57
C GLU A 69 -2.47 4.41 9.18
N LEU A 70 -2.88 4.25 7.92
CA LEU A 70 -3.41 2.97 7.40
C LEU A 70 -2.39 1.84 7.49
N ILE A 71 -1.12 2.08 7.14
CA ILE A 71 -0.10 1.02 7.15
C ILE A 71 0.46 0.73 8.55
N THR A 72 0.29 1.64 9.51
CA THR A 72 0.80 1.50 10.88
C THR A 72 -0.26 1.03 11.88
N THR A 73 -1.53 1.39 11.67
CA THR A 73 -2.64 1.08 12.59
C THR A 73 -3.77 0.28 11.93
N GLY A 74 -3.76 0.14 10.60
CA GLY A 74 -4.83 -0.50 9.85
C GLY A 74 -6.04 0.39 9.57
N ARG A 75 -6.03 1.66 9.99
CA ARG A 75 -7.17 2.58 9.89
C ARG A 75 -6.74 4.05 9.81
N THR A 76 -7.59 4.89 9.20
CA THR A 76 -7.54 6.35 9.29
C THR A 76 -8.96 6.90 9.23
N GLY A 77 -9.41 7.63 10.27
CA GLY A 77 -10.80 8.11 10.35
C GLY A 77 -11.81 6.96 10.18
N ASP A 78 -12.63 7.00 9.14
CA ASP A 78 -13.63 5.96 8.80
C ASP A 78 -13.17 4.95 7.74
N ILE A 79 -11.90 5.03 7.31
CA ILE A 79 -11.32 4.21 6.24
C ILE A 79 -10.36 3.19 6.87
N GLY A 80 -10.47 1.91 6.51
CA GLY A 80 -9.56 0.88 7.01
C GLY A 80 -10.23 -0.42 7.42
N LEU A 81 -9.47 -1.29 8.10
CA LEU A 81 -9.98 -2.49 8.72
C LEU A 81 -11.01 -2.13 9.80
N ARG A 82 -12.17 -2.79 9.75
CA ARG A 82 -13.11 -2.75 10.86
C ARG A 82 -12.52 -3.52 12.05
N PRO A 83 -12.78 -3.10 13.30
CA PRO A 83 -12.22 -3.75 14.49
C PRO A 83 -12.45 -5.27 14.53
N GLU A 84 -13.56 -5.73 13.96
CA GLU A 84 -14.00 -7.11 13.91
C GLU A 84 -13.11 -8.00 13.01
N VAL A 85 -12.51 -7.41 11.96
CA VAL A 85 -11.68 -8.14 10.99
C VAL A 85 -10.26 -8.33 11.53
N ALA A 86 -9.75 -7.41 12.36
CA ALA A 86 -8.41 -7.51 12.95
C ALA A 86 -8.26 -8.70 13.91
N ALA A 87 -9.33 -9.07 14.64
CA ALA A 87 -9.28 -10.08 15.69
C ALA A 87 -9.40 -11.54 15.20
N ASN A 88 -9.82 -11.79 13.95
CA ASN A 88 -10.30 -13.11 13.54
C ASN A 88 -9.32 -13.92 12.64
N SER A 89 -8.02 -13.62 12.63
CA SER A 89 -7.00 -14.40 11.90
C SER A 89 -6.34 -15.49 12.73
N ASP A 90 -6.47 -15.45 14.05
CA ASP A 90 -5.79 -16.38 14.95
C ASP A 90 -6.63 -17.62 15.29
N ALA A 91 -7.85 -17.72 14.75
CA ALA A 91 -8.68 -18.91 14.88
C ALA A 91 -8.25 -19.96 13.84
N ILE A 92 -7.13 -20.65 14.12
CA ILE A 92 -6.93 -22.01 13.61
C ILE A 92 -7.98 -22.87 14.31
N ASP A 93 -8.96 -23.36 13.55
CA ASP A 93 -9.96 -24.30 14.00
C ASP A 93 -9.27 -25.58 14.51
N PRO A 94 -9.34 -25.90 15.83
CA PRO A 94 -8.71 -27.09 16.39
C PRO A 94 -9.44 -28.40 16.01
N THR A 95 -10.54 -28.37 15.26
CA THR A 95 -11.33 -29.56 14.92
C THR A 95 -11.03 -30.18 13.54
N THR A 96 -10.06 -29.67 12.77
CA THR A 96 -9.66 -30.30 11.49
C THR A 96 -8.58 -31.40 11.63
N GLY A 97 -8.29 -31.87 12.84
CA GLY A 97 -7.30 -32.94 13.07
C GLY A 97 -7.78 -34.04 14.00
N ALA A 98 -8.04 -35.21 13.41
CA ALA A 98 -8.33 -36.54 13.99
C ALA A 98 -9.81 -36.95 14.07
#